data_AF-S9P1F8-F1
#
_entry.id   AF-S9P1F8-F1
#
_cell.length_a   1.000
_cell.length_b   1.000
_cell.length_c   1.000
_cell.angle_alpha   90.00
_cell.angle_beta   90.00
_cell.angle_gamma   90.00
#
_symmetry.space_group_name_H-M   'P 1'
#
loop_
_entity.id
_entity.type
_entity.pdbx_description
1 polymer ?
#
loop_
_entity_poly.entity_id
_entity_poly.type
_entity_poly.pdbx_seq_one_letter_code
_entity_poly.pdbx_strand_id
1 'polypeptide(L)'
;MKCPECKQPMLERAFEGRNGTRVTIDVCQECGGLWFDTHESLRLSPTGTLQLFRAVYGQRGSYHPRRSGTLSCPRGDEKLALVHDMAHGHRFQYSRCPQQHGHFITFFQFLREKGLARELTPQEQVELRKHVDTLLCSDCGEPVRLANMTACARCRAPLSLLDPACVETTLREARQPGDSRRDVAPEVAARLLMANQGATRFRASAPPRSQDPVVILPAAEPSTKSETLDLIAAGGELLMDALELLNLIF
;
A
#
# COMPACT_ATOMS: atom_id res chain seq x y z
N MET A 1 -18.74 14.06 3.51
CA MET A 1 -18.12 14.89 4.58
C MET A 1 -16.76 15.45 4.17
N LYS A 2 -16.10 16.34 4.93
CA LYS A 2 -14.73 16.85 4.59
C LYS A 2 -13.64 15.95 5.18
N CYS A 3 -12.60 15.64 4.41
CA CYS A 3 -11.47 14.84 4.86
C CYS A 3 -10.75 15.52 6.03
N PRO A 4 -10.50 14.82 7.16
CA PRO A 4 -9.77 15.40 8.28
C PRO A 4 -8.37 15.89 7.91
N GLU A 5 -7.70 15.21 7.00
CA GLU A 5 -6.31 15.47 6.58
C GLU A 5 -6.21 16.61 5.56
N CYS A 6 -6.85 16.49 4.38
CA CYS A 6 -6.67 17.44 3.27
C CYS A 6 -7.87 18.39 3.07
N LYS A 7 -8.93 18.27 3.88
CA LYS A 7 -10.18 19.06 3.84
C LYS A 7 -11.01 18.92 2.56
N GLN A 8 -10.58 18.10 1.61
CA GLN A 8 -11.32 17.79 0.37
C GLN A 8 -12.55 16.93 0.67
N PRO A 9 -13.60 16.98 -0.17
CA PRO A 9 -14.77 16.14 0.02
C PRO A 9 -14.39 14.65 -0.02
N MET A 10 -14.98 13.87 0.87
CA MET A 10 -14.90 12.42 0.87
C MET A 10 -16.11 11.86 0.14
N LEU A 11 -15.88 10.81 -0.65
CA LEU A 11 -16.89 10.07 -1.38
C LEU A 11 -17.30 8.84 -0.57
N GLU A 12 -18.57 8.79 -0.23
CA GLU A 12 -19.18 7.62 0.42
C GLU A 12 -19.30 6.46 -0.59
N ARG A 13 -18.80 5.28 -0.24
CA ARG A 13 -18.83 4.08 -1.10
C ARG A 13 -19.25 2.84 -0.31
N ALA A 14 -20.07 2.00 -0.94
CA ALA A 14 -20.47 0.72 -0.36
C ALA A 14 -19.49 -0.40 -0.75
N PHE A 15 -19.08 -1.17 0.24
CA PHE A 15 -18.18 -2.30 0.13
C PHE A 15 -18.82 -3.55 0.74
N GLU A 16 -18.31 -4.72 0.38
CA GLU A 16 -18.77 -5.97 0.96
C GLU A 16 -18.36 -6.10 2.43
N GLY A 17 -19.34 -6.33 3.28
CA GLY A 17 -19.16 -6.69 4.68
C GLY A 17 -19.20 -8.20 4.88
N ARG A 18 -18.73 -8.64 6.05
CA ARG A 18 -18.85 -10.02 6.52
C ARG A 18 -20.31 -10.45 6.51
N ASN A 19 -20.53 -11.75 6.27
CA ASN A 19 -21.84 -12.40 6.23
C ASN A 19 -22.81 -11.78 5.21
N GLY A 20 -22.29 -11.31 4.06
CA GLY A 20 -23.10 -10.72 2.99
C GLY A 20 -23.70 -9.36 3.33
N THR A 21 -23.26 -8.72 4.42
CA THR A 21 -23.68 -7.36 4.75
C THR A 21 -23.02 -6.35 3.83
N ARG A 22 -23.49 -5.10 3.84
CA ARG A 22 -22.78 -3.97 3.23
C ARG A 22 -22.22 -3.06 4.31
N VAL A 23 -21.03 -2.52 4.03
CA VAL A 23 -20.36 -1.51 4.85
C VAL A 23 -20.15 -0.30 3.96
N THR A 24 -20.59 0.84 4.44
CA THR A 24 -20.39 2.11 3.74
C THR A 24 -19.15 2.77 4.32
N ILE A 25 -18.27 3.31 3.49
CA ILE A 25 -17.02 3.93 3.94
C ILE A 25 -16.82 5.23 3.16
N ASP A 26 -16.49 6.29 3.87
CA ASP A 26 -16.08 7.55 3.27
C ASP A 26 -14.61 7.47 2.86
N VAL A 27 -14.35 7.67 1.56
CA VAL A 27 -13.03 7.60 0.95
C VAL A 27 -12.64 8.96 0.38
N CYS A 28 -11.50 9.50 0.82
CA CYS A 28 -10.95 10.70 0.22
C CYS A 28 -10.16 10.35 -1.05
N GLN A 29 -10.65 10.80 -2.22
CA GLN A 29 -9.96 10.56 -3.50
C GLN A 29 -8.71 11.41 -3.70
N GLU A 30 -8.48 12.42 -2.85
CA GLU A 30 -7.33 13.34 -2.99
C GLU A 30 -6.13 12.90 -2.17
N CYS A 31 -6.33 12.31 -0.99
CA CYS A 31 -5.23 11.84 -0.14
C CYS A 31 -5.31 10.36 0.24
N GLY A 32 -6.30 9.61 -0.28
CA GLY A 32 -6.50 8.19 0.04
C GLY A 32 -6.92 7.93 1.50
N GLY A 33 -7.17 8.98 2.29
CA GLY A 33 -7.60 8.86 3.68
C GLY A 33 -9.01 8.27 3.79
N LEU A 34 -9.22 7.48 4.82
CA LEU A 34 -10.45 6.75 5.07
C LEU A 34 -11.11 7.27 6.35
N TRP A 35 -12.43 7.38 6.34
CA TRP A 35 -13.23 7.58 7.54
C TRP A 35 -14.17 6.39 7.71
N PHE A 36 -14.05 5.76 8.88
CA PHE A 36 -14.92 4.67 9.30
C PHE A 36 -15.78 5.15 10.46
N ASP A 37 -17.08 4.97 10.36
CA ASP A 37 -17.97 5.04 11.51
C ASP A 37 -17.73 3.86 12.45
N THR A 38 -18.42 3.90 13.58
CA THR A 38 -18.28 2.93 14.65
C THR A 38 -18.55 1.51 14.14
N HIS A 39 -17.55 0.63 14.29
CA HIS A 39 -17.52 -0.78 13.90
C HIS A 39 -17.44 -1.08 12.38
N GLU A 40 -17.41 -0.10 11.50
CA GLU A 40 -17.39 -0.36 10.05
C GLU A 40 -16.13 -1.11 9.60
N SER A 41 -14.96 -0.70 10.09
CA SER A 41 -13.70 -1.36 9.70
C SER A 41 -13.69 -2.86 10.08
N LEU A 42 -14.26 -3.22 11.24
CA LEU A 42 -14.32 -4.61 11.70
C LEU A 42 -15.29 -5.48 10.87
N ARG A 43 -16.31 -4.84 10.28
CA ARG A 43 -17.32 -5.52 9.48
C ARG A 43 -16.88 -5.78 8.05
N LEU A 44 -15.79 -5.19 7.56
CA LEU A 44 -15.32 -5.39 6.19
C LEU A 44 -14.92 -6.85 5.95
N SER A 45 -15.36 -7.43 4.82
CA SER A 45 -14.95 -8.78 4.41
C SER A 45 -13.58 -8.75 3.71
N PRO A 46 -12.93 -9.91 3.47
CA PRO A 46 -11.75 -9.99 2.60
C PRO A 46 -12.02 -9.40 1.21
N THR A 47 -13.17 -9.70 0.61
CA THR A 47 -13.62 -9.10 -0.66
C THR A 47 -13.76 -7.58 -0.55
N GLY A 48 -14.45 -7.08 0.48
CA GLY A 48 -14.59 -5.64 0.71
C GLY A 48 -13.26 -4.94 0.95
N THR A 49 -12.30 -5.62 1.56
CA THR A 49 -10.93 -5.12 1.77
C THR A 49 -10.21 -4.92 0.44
N LEU A 50 -10.32 -5.88 -0.49
CA LEU A 50 -9.73 -5.76 -1.84
C LEU A 50 -10.47 -4.73 -2.72
N GLN A 51 -11.80 -4.64 -2.60
CA GLN A 51 -12.58 -3.57 -3.24
C GLN A 51 -12.11 -2.19 -2.77
N LEU A 52 -11.91 -2.02 -1.46
CA LEU A 52 -11.43 -0.77 -0.89
C LEU A 52 -9.97 -0.49 -1.29
N PHE A 53 -9.11 -1.51 -1.28
CA PHE A 53 -7.74 -1.42 -1.82
C PHE A 53 -7.77 -0.84 -3.23
N ARG A 54 -8.56 -1.43 -4.12
CA ARG A 54 -8.70 -1.01 -5.52
C ARG A 54 -9.24 0.42 -5.63
N ALA A 55 -10.27 0.76 -4.85
CA ALA A 55 -10.90 2.07 -4.87
C ALA A 55 -9.95 3.20 -4.46
N VAL A 56 -9.04 2.94 -3.53
CA VAL A 56 -8.04 3.92 -3.11
C VAL A 56 -6.84 3.90 -4.05
N TYR A 57 -6.23 2.74 -4.25
CA TYR A 57 -4.98 2.58 -5.00
C TYR A 57 -5.12 2.95 -6.48
N GLY A 58 -6.24 2.58 -7.13
CA GLY A 58 -6.49 2.83 -8.55
C GLY A 58 -6.75 4.29 -8.95
N GLN A 59 -6.59 5.24 -8.02
CA GLN A 59 -6.91 6.65 -8.24
C GLN A 59 -5.69 7.59 -8.28
N ARG A 60 -4.49 7.18 -7.81
CA ARG A 60 -3.20 7.89 -8.02
C ARG A 60 -2.03 7.19 -7.32
N GLY A 61 -0.86 7.16 -7.96
CA GLY A 61 0.41 6.86 -7.31
C GLY A 61 0.81 7.99 -6.35
N SER A 62 1.19 7.64 -5.13
CA SER A 62 1.77 8.53 -4.10
C SER A 62 0.79 9.45 -3.37
N TYR A 63 -0.18 8.89 -2.63
CA TYR A 63 -0.89 9.66 -1.61
C TYR A 63 0.02 9.98 -0.43
N HIS A 64 0.59 11.17 -0.44
CA HIS A 64 1.43 11.67 0.64
C HIS A 64 0.87 12.98 1.17
N PRO A 65 -0.20 12.93 1.98
CA PRO A 65 -0.68 14.14 2.61
C PRO A 65 0.41 14.73 3.50
N ARG A 66 0.75 16.01 3.25
CA ARG A 66 1.55 16.79 4.18
C ARG A 66 0.73 17.00 5.46
N ARG A 67 1.03 16.21 6.49
CA ARG A 67 0.57 16.47 7.86
C ARG A 67 0.86 17.92 8.24
N SER A 68 -0.17 18.70 8.53
CA SER A 68 -0.05 19.99 9.22
C SER A 68 -1.32 20.29 10.00
N GLY A 69 -1.24 20.16 11.32
CA GLY A 69 -2.30 20.55 12.25
C GLY A 69 -3.01 19.40 12.96
N THR A 70 -3.81 19.76 13.96
CA THR A 70 -4.71 18.84 14.66
C THR A 70 -5.86 18.45 13.73
N LEU A 71 -6.13 17.15 13.61
CA LEU A 71 -7.27 16.65 12.84
C LEU A 71 -8.57 16.91 13.59
N SER A 72 -9.62 17.26 12.85
CA SER A 72 -10.95 17.54 13.39
C SER A 72 -11.96 16.52 12.89
N CYS A 73 -12.93 16.21 13.74
CA CYS A 73 -14.02 15.30 13.43
C CYS A 73 -14.89 15.91 12.34
N PRO A 74 -15.09 15.22 11.21
CA PRO A 74 -15.90 15.71 10.11
C PRO A 74 -17.42 15.71 10.39
N ARG A 75 -17.86 15.17 11.53
CA ARG A 75 -19.27 15.19 11.99
C ARG A 75 -19.57 16.25 13.05
N GLY A 76 -18.58 16.70 13.81
CA GLY A 76 -18.81 17.62 14.94
C GLY A 76 -17.60 18.49 15.32
N ASP A 77 -16.62 18.62 14.43
CA ASP A 77 -15.39 19.44 14.53
C ASP A 77 -14.45 19.18 15.72
N GLU A 78 -14.82 18.27 16.63
CA GLU A 78 -14.02 17.83 17.76
C GLU A 78 -12.61 17.40 17.37
N LYS A 79 -11.62 17.74 18.19
CA LYS A 79 -10.23 17.31 17.96
C LYS A 79 -10.14 15.78 18.03
N LEU A 80 -9.63 15.16 16.97
CA LEU A 80 -9.41 13.73 16.95
C LEU A 80 -8.23 13.34 17.84
N ALA A 81 -8.37 12.25 18.58
CA ALA A 81 -7.31 11.70 19.42
C ALA A 81 -6.53 10.63 18.63
N LEU A 82 -5.21 10.77 18.56
CA LEU A 82 -4.34 9.75 17.97
C LEU A 82 -4.31 8.51 18.87
N VAL A 83 -4.59 7.35 18.29
CA VAL A 83 -4.59 6.03 18.94
C VAL A 83 -3.52 5.17 18.29
N HIS A 84 -2.83 4.38 19.11
CA HIS A 84 -1.93 3.33 18.68
C HIS A 84 -2.55 1.99 19.07
N ASP A 85 -2.57 1.06 18.14
CA ASP A 85 -3.28 -0.21 18.28
C ASP A 85 -2.50 -1.35 17.62
N MET A 86 -2.99 -2.58 17.72
CA MET A 86 -2.34 -3.76 17.17
C MET A 86 -3.33 -4.73 16.53
N ALA A 87 -3.07 -5.15 15.30
CA ALA A 87 -3.84 -6.16 14.58
C ALA A 87 -2.90 -6.98 13.70
N HIS A 88 -3.18 -8.29 13.55
CA HIS A 88 -2.36 -9.21 12.73
C HIS A 88 -0.85 -9.19 13.07
N GLY A 89 -0.50 -8.91 14.33
CA GLY A 89 0.90 -8.78 14.76
C GLY A 89 1.58 -7.46 14.34
N HIS A 90 0.86 -6.53 13.71
CA HIS A 90 1.35 -5.22 13.30
C HIS A 90 0.79 -4.12 14.19
N ARG A 91 1.64 -3.18 14.57
CA ARG A 91 1.19 -1.94 15.20
C ARG A 91 0.61 -1.03 14.14
N PHE A 92 -0.47 -0.31 14.42
CA PHE A 92 -0.98 0.71 13.50
C PHE A 92 -1.53 1.89 14.30
N GLN A 93 -1.82 2.99 13.62
CA GLN A 93 -2.34 4.19 14.26
C GLN A 93 -3.50 4.79 13.48
N TYR A 94 -4.46 5.37 14.19
CA TYR A 94 -5.62 6.06 13.63
C TYR A 94 -6.04 7.21 14.55
N SER A 95 -6.86 8.14 14.05
CA SER A 95 -7.32 9.31 14.79
C SER A 95 -8.82 9.19 15.08
N ARG A 96 -9.19 8.91 16.34
CA ARG A 96 -10.58 8.65 16.74
C ARG A 96 -11.30 9.90 17.22
N CYS A 97 -12.60 9.99 16.96
CA CYS A 97 -13.45 11.02 17.56
C CYS A 97 -13.77 10.67 19.02
N PRO A 98 -13.56 11.58 19.99
CA PRO A 98 -13.92 11.33 21.40
C PRO A 98 -15.42 11.13 21.62
N GLN A 99 -16.27 11.66 20.73
CA GLN A 99 -17.73 11.48 20.75
C GLN A 99 -18.19 10.19 20.05
N GLN A 100 -17.28 9.29 19.70
CA GLN A 100 -17.58 7.99 19.08
C GLN A 100 -18.33 8.09 17.74
N HIS A 101 -18.11 9.18 16.99
CA HIS A 101 -18.63 9.33 15.62
C HIS A 101 -17.91 8.45 14.59
N GLY A 102 -16.75 7.89 14.93
CA GLY A 102 -15.89 7.18 14.00
C GLY A 102 -14.41 7.55 14.17
N HIS A 103 -13.61 7.16 13.19
CA HIS A 103 -12.19 7.45 13.16
C HIS A 103 -11.65 7.65 11.74
N PHE A 104 -10.57 8.41 11.65
CA PHE A 104 -9.77 8.61 10.45
C PHE A 104 -8.56 7.69 10.46
N ILE A 105 -8.28 7.05 9.33
CA ILE A 105 -7.08 6.22 9.13
C ILE A 105 -6.49 6.48 7.73
N THR A 106 -5.17 6.51 7.63
CA THR A 106 -4.51 6.62 6.32
C THR A 106 -4.58 5.27 5.60
N PHE A 107 -4.48 5.28 4.27
CA PHE A 107 -4.50 4.03 3.51
C PHE A 107 -3.39 3.07 3.97
N PHE A 108 -2.17 3.57 4.21
CA PHE A 108 -1.07 2.77 4.74
C PHE A 108 -1.41 2.11 6.08
N GLN A 109 -1.96 2.86 7.03
CA GLN A 109 -2.30 2.32 8.35
C GLN A 109 -3.46 1.31 8.26
N PHE A 110 -4.40 1.51 7.33
CA PHE A 110 -5.43 0.53 7.01
C PHE A 110 -4.86 -0.78 6.47
N LEU A 111 -3.87 -0.73 5.55
CA LEU A 111 -3.21 -1.93 5.06
C LEU A 111 -2.53 -2.71 6.20
N ARG A 112 -1.92 -2.01 7.15
CA ARG A 112 -1.35 -2.62 8.35
C ARG A 112 -2.41 -3.22 9.27
N GLU A 113 -3.51 -2.51 9.48
CA GLU A 113 -4.66 -3.00 10.25
C GLU A 113 -5.17 -4.33 9.69
N LYS A 114 -5.27 -4.45 8.35
CA LYS A 114 -5.73 -5.67 7.67
C LYS A 114 -4.65 -6.74 7.44
N GLY A 115 -3.42 -6.52 7.92
CA GLY A 115 -2.30 -7.44 7.71
C GLY A 115 -1.70 -7.43 6.30
N LEU A 116 -2.26 -6.64 5.39
CA LEU A 116 -1.80 -6.55 4.00
C LEU A 116 -0.43 -5.87 3.88
N ALA A 117 -0.04 -5.06 4.87
CA ALA A 117 1.28 -4.44 4.92
C ALA A 117 2.04 -4.85 6.19
N ARG A 118 3.29 -5.31 6.01
CA ARG A 118 4.18 -5.70 7.10
C ARG A 118 5.48 -4.92 7.08
N GLU A 119 6.18 -4.92 8.21
CA GLU A 119 7.53 -4.34 8.32
C GLU A 119 8.54 -5.20 7.54
N LEU A 120 9.56 -4.55 6.98
CA LEU A 120 10.69 -5.25 6.38
C LEU A 120 11.49 -5.99 7.45
N THR A 121 11.79 -7.25 7.18
CA THR A 121 12.72 -8.03 8.01
C THR A 121 14.14 -7.42 7.96
N PRO A 122 14.99 -7.69 8.97
CA PRO A 122 16.38 -7.22 8.93
C PRO A 122 17.14 -7.63 7.66
N GLN A 123 16.89 -8.84 7.15
CA GLN A 123 17.51 -9.34 5.93
C GLN A 123 17.03 -8.57 4.69
N GLU A 124 15.72 -8.33 4.56
CA GLU A 124 15.16 -7.53 3.46
C GLU A 124 15.68 -6.08 3.49
N GLN A 125 15.86 -5.48 4.67
CA GLN A 125 16.43 -4.14 4.79
C GLN A 125 17.90 -4.09 4.35
N VAL A 126 18.70 -5.10 4.73
CA VAL A 126 20.10 -5.20 4.29
C VAL A 126 20.17 -5.37 2.77
N GLU A 127 19.31 -6.19 2.19
CA GLU A 127 19.25 -6.38 0.74
C GLU A 127 18.83 -5.09 0.02
N LEU A 128 17.76 -4.44 0.50
CA LEU A 128 17.23 -3.22 -0.10
C LEU A 128 18.26 -2.08 -0.13
N ARG A 129 19.05 -1.94 0.94
CA ARG A 129 20.14 -0.94 1.04
C ARG A 129 21.22 -1.11 -0.01
N LYS A 130 21.33 -2.25 -0.68
CA LYS A 130 22.30 -2.46 -1.77
C LYS A 130 21.86 -1.80 -3.08
N HIS A 131 20.55 -1.60 -3.25
CA HIS A 131 19.95 -1.17 -4.51
C HIS A 131 19.32 0.23 -4.43
N VAL A 132 18.95 0.66 -3.23
CA VAL A 132 18.20 1.90 -3.01
C VAL A 132 18.75 2.67 -1.81
N ASP A 133 19.06 3.96 -2.01
CA ASP A 133 19.53 4.84 -0.93
C ASP A 133 18.39 5.51 -0.17
N THR A 134 17.30 5.84 -0.89
CA THR A 134 16.19 6.65 -0.37
C THR A 134 14.85 6.06 -0.81
N LEU A 135 13.97 5.84 0.16
CA LEU A 135 12.56 5.53 -0.08
C LEU A 135 11.67 6.73 0.22
N LEU A 136 10.45 6.73 -0.30
CA LEU A 136 9.38 7.57 0.25
C LEU A 136 8.66 6.80 1.35
N CYS A 137 8.37 7.47 2.46
CA CYS A 137 7.55 6.87 3.52
C CYS A 137 6.12 6.64 3.02
N SER A 138 5.67 5.39 2.99
CA SER A 138 4.32 5.04 2.52
C SER A 138 3.18 5.66 3.33
N ASP A 139 3.44 6.17 4.55
CA ASP A 139 2.42 6.84 5.38
C ASP A 139 2.37 8.36 5.17
N CYS A 140 3.52 9.04 5.08
CA CYS A 140 3.59 10.51 5.06
C CYS A 140 4.36 11.13 3.89
N GLY A 141 4.96 10.30 3.02
CA GLY A 141 5.76 10.69 1.87
C GLY A 141 7.12 11.30 2.16
N GLU A 142 7.52 11.40 3.43
CA GLU A 142 8.84 11.92 3.76
C GLU A 142 9.92 11.00 3.19
N PRO A 143 10.94 11.54 2.49
CA PRO A 143 12.09 10.76 2.06
C PRO A 143 12.81 10.14 3.28
N VAL A 144 13.03 8.83 3.22
CA VAL A 144 13.73 8.04 4.24
C VAL A 144 15.04 7.53 3.67
N ARG A 145 16.15 8.06 4.16
CA ARG A 145 17.49 7.56 3.81
C ARG A 145 17.74 6.22 4.52
N LEU A 146 17.96 5.16 3.75
CA LEU A 146 18.00 3.80 4.27
C LEU A 146 19.25 3.48 5.09
N ALA A 147 20.32 4.28 4.97
CA ALA A 147 21.63 4.03 5.57
C ALA A 147 21.56 3.40 6.96
N ASN A 148 20.81 4.00 7.90
CA ASN A 148 20.63 3.48 9.27
C ASN A 148 19.18 3.53 9.78
N MET A 149 18.21 3.82 8.91
CA MET A 149 16.82 4.01 9.35
C MET A 149 16.01 2.73 9.18
N THR A 150 15.26 2.37 10.21
CA THR A 150 14.27 1.28 10.20
C THR A 150 12.83 1.82 10.17
N ALA A 151 12.67 3.14 10.36
CA ALA A 151 11.41 3.85 10.37
C ALA A 151 11.60 5.30 9.90
N CYS A 152 10.53 5.92 9.42
CA CYS A 152 10.50 7.32 9.04
C CYS A 152 10.81 8.24 10.23
N ALA A 153 11.69 9.23 10.06
CA ALA A 153 12.02 10.20 11.10
C ALA A 153 10.83 11.10 11.46
N ARG A 154 9.94 11.37 10.50
CA ARG A 154 8.83 12.33 10.64
C ARG A 154 7.61 11.72 11.32
N CYS A 155 7.08 10.62 10.79
CA CYS A 155 5.86 10.00 11.32
C CYS A 155 6.10 8.73 12.14
N ARG A 156 7.35 8.26 12.23
CA ARG A 156 7.76 7.02 12.91
C ARG A 156 7.16 5.74 12.31
N ALA A 157 6.53 5.81 11.14
CA ALA A 157 6.09 4.62 10.42
C ALA A 157 7.29 3.74 10.03
N PRO A 158 7.22 2.42 10.23
CA PRO A 158 8.28 1.50 9.85
C PRO A 158 8.42 1.45 8.32
N LEU A 159 9.57 0.97 7.86
CA LEU A 159 9.73 0.59 6.45
C LEU A 159 8.92 -0.67 6.20
N SER A 160 8.01 -0.63 5.23
CA SER A 160 7.01 -1.66 5.02
C SER A 160 6.82 -2.01 3.54
N LEU A 161 6.38 -3.24 3.29
CA LEU A 161 5.96 -3.74 1.98
C LEU A 161 4.59 -4.42 2.11
N LEU A 162 3.95 -4.70 0.97
CA LEU A 162 2.76 -5.54 0.95
C LEU A 162 3.15 -6.98 1.27
N ASP A 163 2.54 -7.57 2.30
CA ASP A 163 2.83 -8.95 2.71
C ASP A 163 2.27 -9.93 1.67
N PRO A 164 3.12 -10.62 0.87
CA PRO A 164 2.62 -11.49 -0.19
C PRO A 164 1.75 -12.62 0.35
N ALA A 165 2.06 -13.17 1.54
CA ALA A 165 1.31 -14.27 2.14
C ALA A 165 -0.08 -13.82 2.60
N CYS A 166 -0.19 -12.64 3.20
CA CYS A 166 -1.47 -12.07 3.61
C CYS A 166 -2.32 -11.66 2.40
N VAL A 167 -1.70 -11.06 1.37
CA VAL A 167 -2.37 -10.71 0.11
C VAL A 167 -2.93 -11.98 -0.57
N GLU A 168 -2.14 -13.05 -0.67
CA GLU A 168 -2.59 -14.32 -1.26
C GLU A 168 -3.74 -14.94 -0.46
N THR A 169 -3.64 -14.94 0.87
CA THR A 169 -4.69 -15.45 1.76
C THR A 169 -5.99 -14.64 1.56
N THR A 170 -5.90 -13.32 1.54
CA THR A 170 -7.04 -12.42 1.32
C THR A 170 -7.68 -12.66 -0.05
N LEU A 171 -6.87 -12.82 -1.11
CA LEU A 171 -7.35 -13.17 -2.44
C LEU A 171 -8.07 -14.52 -2.47
N ARG A 172 -7.56 -15.50 -1.74
CA ARG A 172 -8.15 -16.84 -1.63
C ARG A 172 -9.48 -16.80 -0.89
N GLU A 173 -9.56 -16.07 0.21
CA GLU A 173 -10.78 -15.90 1.01
C GLU A 173 -11.85 -15.08 0.27
N ALA A 174 -11.44 -14.11 -0.55
CA ALA A 174 -12.35 -13.33 -1.38
C ALA A 174 -12.97 -14.14 -2.53
N ARG A 175 -12.34 -15.25 -2.94
CA ARG A 175 -12.93 -16.21 -3.87
C ARG A 175 -13.91 -17.09 -3.10
N GLN A 176 -15.20 -16.84 -3.26
CA GLN A 176 -16.22 -17.67 -2.60
C GLN A 176 -16.13 -19.14 -3.05
N PRO A 177 -16.35 -20.11 -2.14
CA PRO A 177 -16.62 -21.51 -2.49
C PRO A 177 -18.01 -21.58 -3.14
N GLY A 178 -18.05 -21.34 -4.46
CA GLY A 178 -19.28 -21.26 -5.24
C GLY A 178 -19.11 -20.67 -6.64
N ASP A 179 -17.99 -19.98 -6.93
CA ASP A 179 -17.66 -19.56 -8.28
C ASP A 179 -16.92 -20.67 -9.04
N SER A 180 -17.64 -21.73 -9.38
CA SER A 180 -17.18 -22.85 -10.22
C SER A 180 -17.00 -22.48 -11.70
N ARG A 181 -16.81 -21.19 -12.02
CA ARG A 181 -16.73 -20.72 -13.41
C ARG A 181 -15.37 -20.22 -13.86
N ARG A 182 -14.33 -20.22 -13.01
CA ARG A 182 -13.00 -19.73 -13.41
C ARG A 182 -11.86 -20.52 -12.76
N ASP A 183 -11.69 -21.76 -13.21
CA ASP A 183 -10.48 -22.54 -12.95
C ASP A 183 -9.32 -22.03 -13.83
N VAL A 184 -8.53 -21.11 -13.29
CA VAL A 184 -7.09 -21.15 -13.54
C VAL A 184 -6.46 -21.59 -12.24
N ALA A 185 -5.94 -22.83 -12.25
CA ALA A 185 -5.30 -23.42 -11.09
C ALA A 185 -4.22 -22.45 -10.55
N PRO A 186 -4.13 -22.24 -9.22
CA PRO A 186 -3.17 -21.32 -8.60
C PRO A 186 -1.73 -21.51 -9.09
N GLU A 187 -1.35 -22.74 -9.41
CA GLU A 187 -0.05 -23.12 -9.95
C GLU A 187 0.15 -22.61 -11.39
N VAL A 188 -0.91 -22.54 -12.18
CA VAL A 188 -0.90 -22.00 -13.55
C VAL A 188 -0.82 -20.48 -13.52
N ALA A 189 -1.57 -19.82 -12.62
CA ALA A 189 -1.47 -18.38 -12.43
C ALA A 189 -0.10 -17.95 -11.87
N ALA A 190 0.42 -18.68 -10.88
CA ALA A 190 1.76 -18.46 -10.35
C ALA A 190 2.84 -18.69 -11.42
N ARG A 191 2.70 -19.72 -12.26
CA ARG A 191 3.60 -19.94 -13.41
C ARG A 191 3.54 -18.81 -14.44
N LEU A 192 2.36 -18.28 -14.76
CA LEU A 192 2.22 -17.16 -15.69
C LEU A 192 2.83 -15.87 -15.13
N LEU A 193 2.65 -15.61 -13.84
CA LEU A 193 3.28 -14.48 -13.14
C LEU A 193 4.81 -14.63 -13.08
N MET A 194 5.32 -15.83 -12.78
CA MET A 194 6.77 -16.09 -12.74
C MET A 194 7.41 -16.09 -14.13
N ALA A 195 6.71 -16.57 -15.17
CA ALA A 195 7.18 -16.54 -16.56
C ALA A 195 7.29 -15.10 -17.11
N ASN A 196 6.40 -14.19 -16.70
CA ASN A 196 6.47 -12.77 -17.08
C ASN A 196 7.45 -11.94 -16.24
N GLN A 197 7.87 -12.41 -15.07
CA GLN A 197 8.90 -11.75 -14.26
C GLN A 197 10.33 -12.12 -14.68
N GLY A 198 10.54 -13.28 -15.31
CA GLY A 198 11.86 -13.75 -15.75
C GLY A 198 12.44 -13.08 -17.00
N ALA A 199 11.64 -12.33 -17.78
CA ALA A 199 12.06 -11.86 -19.11
C ALA A 199 12.22 -10.33 -19.25
N THR A 200 11.82 -9.50 -18.28
CA THR A 200 11.76 -8.03 -18.50
C THR A 200 12.27 -7.12 -17.39
N ARG A 201 12.79 -7.62 -16.25
CA ARG A 201 13.42 -6.74 -15.23
C ARG A 201 14.83 -7.08 -14.80
N PHE A 202 15.45 -8.10 -15.38
CA PHE A 202 16.89 -8.34 -15.26
C PHE A 202 17.52 -8.43 -16.66
N ARG A 203 17.70 -7.28 -17.32
CA ARG A 203 18.80 -7.18 -18.28
C ARG A 203 20.08 -7.09 -17.47
N ALA A 204 20.67 -8.25 -17.18
CA ALA A 204 22.08 -8.31 -16.86
C ALA A 204 22.85 -7.68 -18.02
N SER A 205 23.70 -6.70 -17.72
CA SER A 205 24.71 -6.21 -18.66
C SER A 205 25.48 -7.41 -19.22
N ALA A 206 25.65 -7.46 -20.53
CA ALA A 206 26.35 -8.53 -21.23
C ALA A 206 27.80 -8.70 -20.69
N PRO A 207 28.34 -9.93 -20.66
CA PRO A 207 29.72 -10.15 -20.22
C PRO A 207 30.71 -9.50 -21.19
N PRO A 208 31.91 -9.09 -20.73
CA PRO A 208 32.85 -8.38 -21.58
C PRO A 208 33.42 -9.34 -22.63
N ARG A 209 33.30 -8.98 -23.90
CA ARG A 209 34.15 -9.53 -24.97
C ARG A 209 35.38 -8.65 -25.11
N SER A 210 36.53 -9.31 -25.16
CA SER A 210 37.86 -8.76 -25.25
C SER A 210 38.20 -8.17 -26.63
N GLN A 211 38.98 -7.08 -26.56
CA GLN A 211 40.00 -6.55 -27.49
C GLN A 211 39.61 -5.51 -28.57
N ASP A 212 40.45 -4.46 -28.56
CA ASP A 212 40.74 -3.36 -29.52
C ASP A 212 39.90 -2.05 -29.46
N PRO A 213 40.48 -0.89 -29.84
CA PRO A 213 41.29 -0.06 -28.95
C PRO A 213 40.65 1.31 -28.64
N VAL A 214 41.22 1.92 -27.61
CA VAL A 214 40.88 3.20 -26.96
C VAL A 214 40.60 4.34 -27.95
N VAL A 215 39.40 4.93 -27.85
CA VAL A 215 39.13 6.32 -28.22
C VAL A 215 38.68 7.03 -26.94
N ILE A 216 39.52 7.93 -26.42
CA ILE A 216 39.18 8.77 -25.27
C ILE A 216 38.24 9.86 -25.77
N LEU A 217 36.94 9.67 -25.53
CA LEU A 217 35.93 10.73 -25.55
C LEU A 217 35.77 11.27 -24.12
N PRO A 218 35.52 12.58 -23.95
CA PRO A 218 35.48 13.20 -22.63
C PRO A 218 34.39 12.58 -21.76
N ALA A 219 34.68 12.45 -20.47
CA ALA A 219 33.84 11.80 -19.47
C ALA A 219 32.38 12.27 -19.57
N ALA A 220 31.50 11.34 -19.96
CA ALA A 220 30.07 11.54 -19.81
C ALA A 220 29.74 11.56 -18.31
N GLU A 221 29.05 12.60 -17.89
CA GLU A 221 28.62 12.84 -16.51
C GLU A 221 27.85 11.63 -15.94
N PRO A 222 27.99 11.34 -14.63
CA PRO A 222 27.24 10.25 -14.01
C PRO A 222 25.74 10.54 -14.10
N SER A 223 25.02 9.66 -14.79
CA SER A 223 23.55 9.63 -14.87
C SER A 223 22.96 9.47 -13.46
N THR A 224 22.70 10.60 -12.80
CA THR A 224 21.91 10.70 -11.57
C THR A 224 20.43 10.53 -11.89
N LYS A 225 19.91 9.30 -11.82
CA LYS A 225 18.48 9.07 -11.64
C LYS A 225 18.27 8.38 -10.30
N SER A 226 18.13 9.20 -9.25
CA SER A 226 17.59 8.75 -7.98
C SER A 226 16.08 8.64 -8.15
N GLU A 227 15.59 7.50 -8.65
CA GLU A 227 14.17 7.18 -8.59
C GLU A 227 13.81 6.95 -7.12
N THR A 228 13.07 7.87 -6.53
CA THR A 228 12.54 7.71 -5.17
C THR A 228 11.44 6.64 -5.18
N LEU A 229 11.68 5.54 -4.47
CA LEU A 229 10.81 4.36 -4.46
C LEU A 229 9.88 4.35 -3.23
N ASP A 230 8.59 4.12 -3.41
CA ASP A 230 7.64 3.73 -2.35
C ASP A 230 7.35 2.22 -2.51
N LEU A 231 7.69 1.41 -1.52
CA LEU A 231 7.56 -0.04 -1.60
C LEU A 231 6.11 -0.52 -1.58
N ILE A 232 5.21 0.19 -0.88
CA ILE A 232 3.78 -0.13 -0.87
C ILE A 232 3.17 0.25 -2.21
N ALA A 233 3.60 1.39 -2.78
CA ALA A 233 3.23 1.74 -4.14
C ALA A 233 3.71 0.66 -5.12
N ALA A 234 5.00 0.32 -5.15
CA ALA A 234 5.53 -0.68 -6.07
C ALA A 234 4.83 -2.06 -5.95
N GLY A 235 4.53 -2.51 -4.73
CA GLY A 235 3.78 -3.75 -4.50
C GLY A 235 2.31 -3.64 -4.92
N GLY A 236 1.69 -2.47 -4.76
CA GLY A 236 0.29 -2.26 -5.09
C GLY A 236 -0.01 -2.29 -6.58
N GLU A 237 0.92 -1.85 -7.43
CA GLU A 237 0.78 -1.98 -8.89
C GLU A 237 0.64 -3.45 -9.29
N LEU A 238 1.48 -4.32 -8.71
CA LEU A 238 1.44 -5.76 -8.95
C LEU A 238 0.12 -6.39 -8.46
N LEU A 239 -0.42 -5.91 -7.33
CA LEU A 239 -1.71 -6.40 -6.84
C LEU A 239 -2.87 -5.93 -7.74
N MET A 240 -2.82 -4.70 -8.26
CA MET A 240 -3.82 -4.23 -9.23
C MET A 240 -3.83 -5.08 -10.49
N ASP A 241 -2.65 -5.37 -11.06
CA ASP A 241 -2.51 -6.26 -12.22
C ASP A 241 -3.09 -7.65 -11.91
N ALA A 242 -2.82 -8.18 -10.72
CA ALA A 242 -3.37 -9.46 -10.29
C ALA A 242 -4.90 -9.42 -10.15
N LEU A 243 -5.48 -8.37 -9.57
CA LEU A 243 -6.93 -8.24 -9.44
C LEU A 243 -7.64 -8.18 -10.80
N GLU A 244 -7.04 -7.52 -11.78
CA GLU A 244 -7.52 -7.47 -13.17
C GLU A 244 -7.44 -8.84 -13.84
N LEU A 245 -6.28 -9.52 -13.77
CA LEU A 245 -6.09 -10.86 -14.35
C LEU A 245 -7.04 -11.90 -13.77
N LEU A 246 -7.35 -11.79 -12.48
CA LEU A 246 -8.24 -12.73 -11.80
C LEU A 246 -9.72 -12.46 -12.09
N ASN A 247 -10.04 -11.44 -12.90
CA ASN A 247 -11.41 -10.97 -13.15
C ASN A 247 -12.21 -10.83 -11.85
N LEU A 248 -11.54 -10.45 -10.75
CA LEU A 248 -12.15 -10.03 -9.50
C LEU A 248 -12.66 -8.60 -9.70
N ILE A 249 -13.57 -8.47 -10.67
CA ILE A 249 -14.28 -7.25 -10.99
C ILE A 249 -15.43 -7.19 -10.01
N PHE A 250 -15.11 -6.75 -8.80
CA PHE A 250 -16.07 -6.31 -7.82
C PHE A 250 -16.42 -4.84 -8.05
#